data_AF-A0A2G6GWE8-F1
#
_entry.id   AF-A0A2G6GWE8-F1
#
_cell.length_a   1.000
_cell.length_b   1.000
_cell.length_c   1.000
_cell.angle_alpha   90.00
_cell.angle_beta   90.00
_cell.angle_gamma   90.00
#
_symmetry.space_group_name_H-M   'P 1'
#
loop_
_entity.id
_entity.type
_entity.pdbx_description
1 polymer ?
#
loop_
_entity_poly.entity_id
_entity_poly.type
_entity_poly.pdbx_seq_one_letter_code
_entity_poly.pdbx_strand_id
1 'polypeptide(L)'
;MGSISQAVLEGSAALQDSGANMATMSDQIAGLVGTISSEQEENARLSMEALEEFQKLSAAQHDGTVAAIDAARQIDTMGEQTEWIKDIARQTNILALNASVEAARAGDAGAGFGVVATEVGNLAGRSQEAADIIGNSIAASIQGTEHVQEVLSGLTSLGDRSSELIERVRESGMGQM
;
A
#
# COMPACT_ATOMS: atom_id res chain seq x y z
N MET A 1 -68.06 48.61 -16.59
CA MET A 1 -66.74 48.85 -17.22
C MET A 1 -65.61 49.14 -16.22
N GLY A 2 -65.87 49.73 -15.05
CA GLY A 2 -64.81 50.01 -14.06
C GLY A 2 -64.08 48.80 -13.47
N SER A 3 -64.77 47.69 -13.20
CA SER A 3 -64.15 46.49 -12.59
C SER A 3 -63.15 45.78 -13.51
N ILE A 4 -63.43 45.73 -14.81
CA ILE A 4 -62.53 45.13 -15.81
C ILE A 4 -61.27 45.98 -15.97
N SER A 5 -61.42 47.31 -16.02
CA SER A 5 -60.27 48.21 -16.10
C SER A 5 -59.36 48.11 -14.87
N GLN A 6 -59.94 47.94 -13.68
CA GLN A 6 -59.17 47.78 -12.45
C GLN A 6 -58.45 46.42 -12.40
N ALA A 7 -59.13 45.33 -12.76
CA ALA A 7 -58.51 44.01 -12.86
C ALA A 7 -57.36 43.98 -13.89
N VAL A 8 -57.48 44.70 -15.00
CA VAL A 8 -56.42 44.83 -16.02
C VAL A 8 -55.23 45.64 -15.48
N LEU A 9 -55.47 46.71 -14.73
CA LEU A 9 -54.40 47.50 -14.11
C LEU A 9 -53.66 46.69 -13.03
N GLU A 10 -54.38 45.97 -12.17
CA GLU A 10 -53.80 45.09 -11.15
C GLU A 10 -52.99 43.94 -11.81
N GLY A 11 -53.54 43.31 -12.85
CA GLY A 11 -52.82 42.28 -13.62
C GLY A 11 -51.57 42.81 -14.34
N SER A 12 -51.63 44.02 -14.89
CA SER A 12 -50.47 44.67 -15.53
C SER A 12 -49.38 45.01 -14.51
N ALA A 13 -49.75 45.50 -13.33
CA ALA A 13 -48.79 45.77 -12.25
C ALA A 13 -48.12 44.47 -11.78
N ALA A 14 -48.88 43.40 -11.60
CA ALA A 14 -48.35 42.08 -11.24
C ALA A 14 -47.42 41.51 -12.32
N LEU A 15 -47.74 41.66 -13.60
CA LEU A 15 -46.87 41.25 -14.71
C LEU A 15 -45.56 42.07 -14.75
N GLN A 16 -45.64 43.37 -14.49
CA GLN A 16 -44.46 44.24 -14.45
C GLN A 16 -43.53 43.88 -13.29
N ASP A 17 -44.09 43.60 -12.12
CA ASP A 17 -43.36 43.15 -10.93
C ASP A 17 -42.73 41.75 -11.15
N SER A 18 -43.48 40.83 -11.77
CA SER A 18 -42.95 39.53 -12.19
C SER A 18 -41.82 39.66 -13.21
N GLY A 19 -41.92 40.59 -14.17
CA GLY A 19 -40.87 40.86 -15.15
C GLY A 19 -39.59 41.42 -14.51
N ALA A 20 -39.73 42.31 -13.53
CA ALA A 20 -38.60 42.83 -12.76
C ALA A 20 -37.92 41.73 -11.93
N ASN A 21 -38.71 40.84 -11.31
CA ASN A 21 -38.19 39.66 -10.60
C ASN A 21 -37.46 38.70 -11.55
N MET A 22 -38.00 38.43 -12.75
CA MET A 22 -37.34 37.60 -13.76
C MET A 22 -36.01 38.19 -14.25
N ALA A 23 -35.95 39.51 -14.46
CA ALA A 23 -34.72 40.19 -14.87
C ALA A 23 -33.64 40.06 -13.79
N THR A 24 -34.01 40.25 -12.52
CA THR A 24 -33.11 40.08 -11.37
C THR A 24 -32.63 38.64 -11.25
N MET A 25 -33.53 37.66 -11.39
CA MET A 25 -33.15 36.23 -11.38
C MET A 25 -32.21 35.88 -12.54
N SER A 26 -32.41 36.46 -13.73
CA SER A 26 -31.55 36.23 -14.89
C SER A 26 -30.13 36.76 -14.65
N ASP A 27 -30.00 37.93 -14.03
CA ASP A 27 -28.71 38.50 -13.65
C ASP A 27 -28.01 37.65 -12.58
N GLN A 28 -28.77 37.16 -11.59
CA GLN A 28 -28.27 36.21 -10.59
C GLN A 28 -27.80 34.88 -11.22
N ILE A 29 -28.55 34.34 -12.18
CA ILE A 29 -28.16 33.12 -12.91
C ILE A 29 -26.87 33.37 -13.69
N ALA A 30 -26.75 34.50 -14.40
CA ALA A 30 -25.53 34.84 -15.13
C ALA A 30 -24.30 34.94 -14.21
N GLY A 31 -24.47 35.54 -13.02
CA GLY A 31 -23.43 35.57 -11.99
C GLY A 31 -23.04 34.17 -11.49
N LEU A 32 -24.04 33.32 -11.20
CA LEU A 32 -23.80 31.93 -10.77
C LEU A 32 -23.07 31.10 -11.84
N VAL A 33 -23.43 31.25 -13.11
CA VAL A 33 -22.74 30.58 -14.23
C VAL A 33 -21.28 31.01 -14.29
N GLY A 34 -20.99 32.30 -14.14
CA GLY A 34 -19.60 32.79 -14.11
C GLY A 34 -18.77 32.20 -12.97
N THR A 35 -19.34 32.11 -11.76
CA THR A 35 -18.69 31.46 -10.62
C THR A 35 -18.44 29.98 -10.88
N ILE A 36 -19.44 29.24 -11.41
CA ILE A 36 -19.31 27.80 -11.74
C ILE A 36 -18.20 27.57 -12.77
N SER A 37 -18.10 28.41 -13.82
CA SER A 37 -17.04 28.30 -14.81
C SER A 37 -15.64 28.51 -14.20
N SER A 38 -15.50 29.49 -13.31
CA SER A 38 -14.24 29.71 -12.58
C SER A 38 -13.89 28.54 -11.68
N GLU A 39 -14.85 27.97 -10.94
CA GLU A 39 -14.64 26.80 -10.09
C GLU A 39 -14.29 25.55 -10.92
N GLN A 40 -14.86 25.39 -12.12
CA GLN A 40 -14.51 24.30 -13.03
C GLN A 40 -13.08 24.41 -13.55
N GLU A 41 -12.62 25.60 -13.93
CA GLU A 41 -11.25 25.82 -14.38
C GLU A 41 -10.25 25.54 -13.25
N GLU A 42 -10.55 25.95 -12.02
CA GLU A 42 -9.75 25.64 -10.85
C GLU A 42 -9.72 24.13 -10.56
N ASN A 43 -10.87 23.45 -10.61
CA ASN A 43 -10.95 22.00 -10.43
C ASN A 43 -10.16 21.24 -11.51
N ALA A 44 -10.19 21.69 -12.76
CA ALA A 44 -9.40 21.11 -13.85
C ALA A 44 -7.90 21.28 -13.58
N ARG A 45 -7.46 22.46 -13.12
CA ARG A 45 -6.06 22.72 -12.74
C ARG A 45 -5.60 21.81 -11.60
N LEU A 46 -6.37 21.75 -10.51
CA LEU A 46 -6.06 20.89 -9.36
C LEU A 46 -6.01 19.41 -9.75
N SER A 47 -6.87 18.99 -10.68
CA SER A 47 -6.87 17.61 -11.21
C SER A 47 -5.61 17.30 -12.02
N MET A 48 -5.09 18.24 -12.81
CA MET A 48 -3.81 18.07 -13.51
C MET A 48 -2.63 17.99 -12.55
N GLU A 49 -2.60 18.86 -11.53
CA GLU A 49 -1.56 18.83 -10.49
C GLU A 49 -1.57 17.48 -9.75
N ALA A 50 -2.77 16.98 -9.40
CA ALA A 50 -2.93 15.65 -8.81
C ALA A 50 -2.40 14.55 -9.75
N LEU A 51 -2.68 14.61 -11.06
CA LEU A 51 -2.19 13.62 -12.03
C LEU A 51 -0.67 13.55 -12.07
N GLU A 52 0.01 14.70 -12.07
CA GLU A 52 1.47 14.76 -12.08
C GLU A 52 2.07 14.11 -10.82
N GLU A 53 1.51 14.42 -9.65
CA GLU A 53 1.94 13.81 -8.39
C GLU A 53 1.65 12.30 -8.36
N PHE A 54 0.52 11.85 -8.92
CA PHE A 54 0.21 10.42 -9.07
C PHE A 54 1.18 9.71 -10.00
N GLN A 55 1.61 10.32 -11.09
CA GLN A 55 2.61 9.73 -11.99
C GLN A 55 3.96 9.54 -11.29
N LYS A 56 4.40 10.53 -10.51
CA LYS A 56 5.61 10.42 -9.67
C LYS A 56 5.47 9.30 -8.64
N LEU A 57 4.32 9.23 -7.97
CA LEU A 57 4.02 8.17 -7.00
C LEU A 57 4.03 6.78 -7.65
N SER A 58 3.42 6.63 -8.83
CA SER A 58 3.35 5.37 -9.57
C SER A 58 4.73 4.85 -9.96
N ALA A 59 5.65 5.74 -10.38
CA ALA A 59 7.03 5.36 -10.65
C ALA A 59 7.74 4.84 -9.38
N ALA A 60 7.64 5.58 -8.28
CA ALA A 60 8.23 5.16 -7.00
C ALA A 60 7.63 3.85 -6.47
N GLN A 61 6.33 3.65 -6.70
CA GLN A 61 5.60 2.45 -6.33
C GLN A 61 6.03 1.22 -7.16
N HIS A 62 6.29 1.40 -8.45
CA HIS A 62 6.85 0.35 -9.30
C HIS A 62 8.20 -0.12 -8.77
N ASP A 63 9.11 0.82 -8.47
CA ASP A 63 10.41 0.52 -7.87
C ASP A 63 10.26 -0.19 -6.51
N GLY A 64 9.33 0.28 -5.68
CA GLY A 64 9.00 -0.36 -4.40
C GLY A 64 8.49 -1.80 -4.56
N THR A 65 7.74 -2.09 -5.62
CA THR A 65 7.22 -3.43 -5.93
C THR A 65 8.36 -4.37 -6.33
N VAL A 66 9.26 -3.91 -7.19
CA VAL A 66 10.45 -4.68 -7.57
C VAL A 66 11.32 -4.97 -6.34
N ALA A 67 11.59 -3.95 -5.52
CA ALA A 67 12.36 -4.12 -4.29
C ALA A 67 11.72 -5.11 -3.31
N ALA A 68 10.39 -5.09 -3.16
CA ALA A 68 9.66 -6.04 -2.31
C ALA A 68 9.75 -7.48 -2.82
N ILE A 69 9.67 -7.68 -4.14
CA ILE A 69 9.85 -9.01 -4.77
C ILE A 69 11.28 -9.53 -4.55
N ASP A 70 12.28 -8.68 -4.74
CA ASP A 70 13.67 -9.08 -4.54
C ASP A 70 13.98 -9.36 -3.06
N ALA A 71 13.41 -8.59 -2.13
CA ALA A 71 13.50 -8.88 -0.70
C ALA A 71 12.87 -10.23 -0.36
N ALA A 72 11.69 -10.54 -0.89
CA ALA A 72 11.03 -11.82 -0.67
C ALA A 72 11.89 -13.01 -1.15
N ARG A 73 12.53 -12.89 -2.33
CA ARG A 73 13.46 -13.90 -2.85
C ARG A 73 14.69 -14.09 -1.97
N GLN A 74 15.25 -13.00 -1.45
CA GLN A 74 16.39 -13.07 -0.54
C GLN A 74 16.01 -13.76 0.77
N ILE A 75 14.84 -13.44 1.33
CA ILE A 75 14.33 -14.07 2.54
C ILE A 75 14.10 -15.57 2.34
N ASP A 76 13.58 -15.98 1.19
CA ASP A 76 13.41 -17.41 0.84
C ASP A 76 14.76 -18.14 0.81
N THR A 77 15.77 -17.55 0.16
CA THR A 77 17.14 -18.08 0.14
C THR A 77 17.73 -18.18 1.56
N MET A 78 17.48 -17.18 2.42
CA MET A 78 17.89 -17.24 3.83
C MET A 78 17.19 -18.38 4.58
N GLY A 79 15.93 -18.66 4.23
CA GLY A 79 15.17 -19.81 4.75
C GLY A 79 15.86 -21.13 4.43
N GLU A 80 16.20 -21.34 3.16
CA GLU A 80 16.92 -22.54 2.71
C GLU A 80 18.27 -22.71 3.43
N GLN A 81 19.05 -21.64 3.52
CA GLN A 81 20.35 -21.65 4.22
C GLN A 81 20.19 -21.96 5.71
N THR A 82 19.13 -21.45 6.34
CA THR A 82 18.85 -21.71 7.76
C THR A 82 18.51 -23.17 8.00
N GLU A 83 17.73 -23.79 7.12
CA GLU A 83 17.43 -25.23 7.20
C GLU A 83 18.69 -26.08 7.00
N TRP A 84 19.60 -25.69 6.08
CA TRP A 84 20.90 -26.35 5.94
C TRP A 84 21.74 -26.26 7.23
N ILE A 85 21.73 -25.12 7.93
CA ILE A 85 22.42 -24.97 9.21
C ILE A 85 21.81 -25.90 10.26
N LYS A 86 20.47 -26.01 10.33
CA LYS A 86 19.79 -26.95 11.25
C LYS A 86 20.18 -28.39 10.95
N ASP A 87 20.26 -28.76 9.68
CA ASP A 87 20.66 -30.10 9.27
C ASP A 87 22.10 -30.42 9.68
N ILE A 88 23.04 -29.48 9.46
CA ILE A 88 24.43 -29.62 9.88
C ILE A 88 24.53 -29.72 11.40
N ALA A 89 23.81 -28.87 12.15
CA ALA A 89 23.78 -28.91 13.61
C ALA A 89 23.26 -30.28 14.11
N ARG A 90 22.18 -30.80 13.51
CA ARG A 90 21.62 -32.11 13.86
C ARG A 90 22.61 -33.25 13.60
N GLN A 91 23.25 -33.26 12.43
CA GLN A 91 24.27 -34.26 12.08
C GLN A 91 25.47 -34.18 13.02
N THR A 92 25.92 -32.96 13.34
CA THR A 92 27.02 -32.72 14.28
C THR A 92 26.67 -33.24 15.67
N ASN A 93 25.43 -33.04 16.12
CA ASN A 93 24.97 -33.56 17.40
C ASN A 93 24.95 -35.10 17.44
N ILE A 94 24.55 -35.76 16.34
CA ILE A 94 24.61 -37.22 16.22
C ILE A 94 26.06 -37.72 16.25
N LEU A 95 26.98 -37.04 15.54
CA LEU A 95 28.40 -37.38 15.56
C LEU A 95 29.01 -37.21 16.95
N ALA A 96 28.66 -36.12 17.65
CA ALA A 96 29.07 -35.86 19.03
C ALA A 96 28.57 -36.96 19.97
N LEU A 97 27.30 -37.37 19.84
CA LEU A 97 26.74 -38.46 20.63
C LEU A 97 27.49 -39.78 20.38
N ASN A 98 27.74 -40.13 19.11
CA ASN A 98 28.49 -41.34 18.76
C ASN A 98 29.92 -41.30 19.33
N ALA A 99 30.58 -40.14 19.28
CA ALA A 99 31.91 -39.95 19.85
C ALA A 99 31.89 -40.09 21.38
N SER A 100 30.87 -39.55 22.07
CA SER A 100 30.69 -39.73 23.52
C SER A 100 30.49 -41.20 23.90
N VAL A 101 29.73 -41.96 23.11
CA VAL A 101 29.54 -43.41 23.34
C VAL A 101 30.85 -44.17 23.17
N GLU A 102 31.62 -43.89 22.12
CA GLU A 102 32.90 -44.59 21.89
C GLU A 102 33.96 -44.17 22.93
N ALA A 103 33.96 -42.91 23.36
CA ALA A 103 34.80 -42.44 24.46
C ALA A 103 34.49 -43.17 25.78
N ALA A 104 33.22 -43.36 26.10
CA ALA A 104 32.81 -44.14 27.28
C ALA A 104 33.24 -45.62 27.16
N ARG A 105 33.18 -46.19 25.95
CA ARG A 105 33.59 -47.56 25.68
C ARG A 105 35.11 -47.77 25.85
N ALA A 106 35.91 -46.75 25.55
CA ALA A 106 37.36 -46.77 25.75
C ALA A 106 37.78 -46.58 27.22
N GLY A 107 36.85 -46.32 28.14
CA GLY A 107 37.14 -46.14 29.57
C GLY A 107 38.10 -44.97 29.83
N ASP A 108 39.10 -45.19 30.68
CA ASP A 108 40.06 -44.15 31.07
C ASP A 108 40.84 -43.57 29.87
N ALA A 109 41.10 -44.38 28.83
CA ALA A 109 41.78 -43.93 27.61
C ALA A 109 40.93 -42.97 26.77
N GLY A 110 39.60 -43.00 26.92
CA GLY A 110 38.65 -42.16 26.19
C GLY A 110 38.21 -40.90 26.94
N ALA A 111 38.58 -40.72 28.21
CA ALA A 111 38.05 -39.66 29.06
C ALA A 111 38.21 -38.24 28.47
N GLY A 112 39.38 -37.93 27.89
CA GLY A 112 39.62 -36.65 27.23
C GLY A 112 38.77 -36.44 25.97
N PHE A 113 38.56 -37.50 25.18
CA PHE A 113 37.70 -37.45 23.99
C PHE A 113 36.22 -37.28 24.38
N GLY A 114 35.78 -37.84 25.50
CA GLY A 114 34.41 -37.68 26.00
C GLY A 114 34.07 -36.23 26.38
N VAL A 115 35.03 -35.50 26.95
CA VAL A 115 34.86 -34.07 27.23
C VAL A 115 34.69 -33.27 25.94
N VAL A 116 35.54 -33.52 24.95
CA VAL A 116 35.44 -32.85 23.63
C VAL A 116 34.12 -33.18 22.95
N ALA A 117 33.71 -34.45 22.95
CA ALA A 117 32.45 -34.89 22.35
C ALA A 117 31.23 -34.20 23.00
N THR A 118 31.24 -34.04 24.33
CA THR A 118 30.20 -33.32 25.06
C THR A 118 30.14 -31.84 24.66
N GLU A 119 31.30 -31.18 24.55
CA GLU A 119 31.35 -29.76 24.15
C GLU A 119 30.89 -29.55 22.70
N VAL A 120 31.26 -30.45 21.78
CA VAL A 120 30.78 -30.42 20.39
C VAL A 120 29.26 -30.62 20.34
N GLY A 121 28.70 -31.51 21.16
CA GLY A 121 27.25 -31.71 21.27
C GLY A 121 26.53 -30.46 21.78
N ASN A 122 27.07 -29.81 22.81
CA ASN A 122 26.53 -28.55 23.33
C ASN A 122 26.57 -27.45 22.25
N LEU A 123 27.67 -27.34 21.49
CA LEU A 123 27.81 -26.35 20.43
C LEU A 123 26.82 -26.60 19.28
N ALA A 124 26.62 -27.86 18.92
CA ALA A 124 25.62 -28.27 17.94
C ALA A 124 24.20 -27.91 18.40
N GLY A 125 23.85 -28.15 19.66
CA GLY A 125 22.57 -27.75 20.25
C GLY A 125 22.34 -26.23 20.20
N ARG A 126 23.36 -25.45 20.58
CA ARG A 126 23.31 -23.97 20.48
C ARG A 126 23.18 -23.49 19.04
N SER A 127 23.82 -24.16 18.08
CA SER A 127 23.68 -23.84 16.66
C SER A 127 22.27 -24.10 16.15
N GLN A 128 21.62 -25.16 16.63
CA GLN A 128 20.24 -25.46 16.27
C GLN A 128 19.27 -24.41 16.84
N GLU A 129 19.42 -24.04 18.12
CA GLU A 129 18.63 -22.99 18.75
C GLU A 129 18.77 -21.64 18.02
N ALA A 130 20.00 -21.26 17.64
CA ALA A 130 20.24 -20.05 16.87
C ALA A 130 19.54 -20.09 15.50
N ALA A 131 19.58 -21.22 14.81
CA ALA A 131 18.90 -21.40 13.54
C ALA A 131 17.36 -21.36 13.68
N ASP A 132 16.79 -21.86 14.78
CA ASP A 132 15.36 -21.73 15.06
C ASP A 132 14.95 -20.26 15.28
N ILE A 133 15.76 -19.48 16.02
CA ILE A 133 15.53 -18.05 16.20
C ILE A 133 15.57 -17.30 14.86
N ILE A 134 16.56 -17.60 14.02
CA ILE A 134 16.67 -17.02 12.67
C ILE A 134 15.44 -17.40 11.84
N GLY A 135 14.99 -18.66 11.90
CA GLY A 135 13.79 -19.11 11.21
C GLY A 135 12.53 -18.33 11.60
N ASN A 136 12.38 -18.01 12.89
CA ASN A 136 11.27 -17.16 13.36
C ASN A 136 11.38 -15.72 12.81
N SER A 137 12.59 -15.15 12.75
CA SER A 137 12.81 -13.83 12.14
C SER A 137 12.54 -13.81 10.64
N ILE A 138 12.88 -14.89 9.93
CA ILE A 138 12.56 -15.09 8.51
C ILE A 138 11.04 -15.11 8.32
N ALA A 139 10.31 -15.89 9.11
CA ALA A 139 8.85 -15.96 9.03
C ALA A 139 8.18 -14.59 9.26
N ALA A 140 8.66 -13.82 10.24
CA ALA A 140 8.19 -12.45 10.46
C ALA A 140 8.52 -11.52 9.28
N SER A 141 9.69 -11.71 8.66
CA SER A 141 10.10 -10.92 7.48
C SER A 141 9.23 -11.23 6.26
N ILE A 142 8.84 -12.50 6.06
CA ILE A 142 7.90 -12.90 5.01
C ILE A 142 6.56 -12.16 5.17
N GLN A 143 5.98 -12.18 6.38
CA GLN A 143 4.74 -11.45 6.66
C GLN A 143 4.88 -9.94 6.38
N GLY A 144 6.02 -9.36 6.75
CA GLY A 144 6.32 -7.96 6.44
C GLY A 144 6.34 -7.69 4.93
N THR A 145 6.98 -8.55 4.15
CA THR A 145 7.02 -8.41 2.68
C THR A 145 5.65 -8.60 2.03
N GLU A 146 4.84 -9.55 2.50
CA GLU A 146 3.47 -9.76 2.02
C GLU A 146 2.59 -8.53 2.27
N HIS A 147 2.70 -7.94 3.46
CA HIS A 147 1.96 -6.71 3.79
C HIS A 147 2.39 -5.53 2.91
N VAL A 148 3.69 -5.37 2.64
CA VAL A 148 4.20 -4.35 1.72
C VAL A 148 3.62 -4.56 0.31
N GLN A 149 3.58 -5.81 -0.18
CA GLN A 149 2.99 -6.11 -1.48
C GLN A 149 1.50 -5.78 -1.54
N GLU A 150 0.74 -6.04 -0.48
CA GLU A 150 -0.69 -5.69 -0.39
C GLU A 150 -0.89 -4.17 -0.46
N VAL A 151 -0.12 -3.40 0.32
CA VAL A 151 -0.16 -1.93 0.32
C VAL A 151 0.18 -1.38 -1.07
N LEU A 152 1.24 -1.90 -1.69
CA LEU A 152 1.64 -1.51 -3.03
C LEU A 152 0.55 -1.85 -4.06
N SER A 153 -0.07 -3.03 -4.00
CA SER A 153 -1.17 -3.36 -4.92
C SER A 153 -2.37 -2.43 -4.73
N GLY A 154 -2.69 -2.05 -3.50
CA GLY A 154 -3.74 -1.08 -3.19
C GLY A 154 -3.45 0.30 -3.79
N LEU A 155 -2.19 0.74 -3.74
CA LEU A 155 -1.75 1.99 -4.35
C LEU A 155 -1.90 1.98 -5.88
N THR A 156 -1.65 0.85 -6.56
CA THR A 156 -1.87 0.75 -8.02
C THR A 156 -3.34 1.02 -8.34
N SER A 157 -4.24 0.31 -7.65
CA SER A 157 -5.68 0.44 -7.88
C SER A 157 -6.17 1.86 -7.58
N LEU A 158 -5.62 2.51 -6.56
CA LEU A 158 -5.93 3.91 -6.24
C LEU A 158 -5.46 4.84 -7.36
N GLY A 159 -4.26 4.62 -7.91
CA GLY A 159 -3.72 5.38 -9.03
C GLY A 159 -4.58 5.27 -10.30
N ASP A 160 -5.03 4.06 -10.63
CA ASP A 160 -5.93 3.81 -11.77
C ASP A 160 -7.25 4.57 -11.60
N ARG A 161 -7.83 4.51 -10.41
CA ARG A 161 -9.09 5.18 -10.10
C ARG A 161 -8.97 6.70 -10.08
N SER A 162 -7.83 7.21 -9.62
CA SER A 162 -7.53 8.65 -9.68
C SER A 162 -7.45 9.14 -11.12
N SER A 163 -6.76 8.38 -11.99
CA SER A 163 -6.64 8.70 -13.41
C SER A 163 -8.01 8.75 -14.10
N GLU A 164 -8.91 7.79 -13.78
CA GLU A 164 -10.29 7.79 -14.28
C GLU A 164 -11.08 9.02 -13.83
N LEU A 165 -10.98 9.39 -12.54
CA LEU A 165 -11.69 10.56 -12.01
C LEU A 165 -11.21 11.87 -12.66
N ILE A 166 -9.91 12.01 -12.86
CA ILE A 166 -9.30 13.18 -13.50
C ILE A 166 -9.78 13.32 -14.95
N GLU A 167 -9.86 12.20 -15.69
CA GLU A 167 -10.39 12.21 -17.05
C GLU A 167 -11.87 12.64 -17.08
N ARG A 168 -12.69 12.15 -16.15
CA ARG A 168 -14.09 12.57 -16.04
C ARG A 168 -14.26 14.06 -15.71
N VAL A 169 -13.39 14.63 -14.87
CA VAL A 169 -13.40 16.08 -14.58
C VAL A 169 -13.05 16.86 -15.84
N ARG A 170 -12.06 16.39 -16.62
CA ARG A 170 -11.68 17.00 -17.90
C ARG A 170 -12.84 16.99 -18.90
N GLU A 171 -13.52 15.87 -19.07
CA GLU A 171 -14.67 15.73 -19.96
C GLU A 171 -15.84 16.66 -19.54
N SER A 172 -16.12 16.74 -18.24
CA SER A 172 -17.17 17.61 -17.71
C SER A 172 -16.86 19.10 -17.88
N GLY A 173 -15.58 19.51 -17.81
CA GLY A 173 -15.16 20.89 -18.04
C GLY A 173 -15.20 21.29 -19.52
N MET A 174 -14.88 20.36 -20.43
CA MET A 174 -14.96 20.61 -21.88
C MET A 174 -16.39 20.61 -22.42
N GLY A 175 -17.31 19.86 -21.82
CA GLY A 175 -18.70 19.78 -22.26
C GLY A 175 -19.56 21.02 -22.03
N GLN A 176 -19.03 22.05 -21.36
CA GLN A 176 -19.74 23.30 -21.04
C GLN A 176 -19.22 24.54 -21.81
N MET A 177 -18.19 24.38 -22.66
CA MET A 177 -17.76 25.42 -23.62
C MET A 177 -18.45 25.24 -24.97
#